data_AF-A0A1F5SEE3-F1
#
_entry.id   AF-A0A1F5SEE3-F1
#
_cell.length_a   1.000
_cell.length_b   1.000
_cell.length_c   1.000
_cell.angle_alpha   90.00
_cell.angle_beta   90.00
_cell.angle_gamma   90.00
#
_symmetry.space_group_name_H-M   'P 1'
#
loop_
_entity.id
_entity.type
_entity.pdbx_description
1 polymer ?
#
loop_
_entity_poly.entity_id
_entity_poly.type
_entity_poly.pdbx_seq_one_letter_code
_entity_poly.pdbx_strand_id
1 'polypeptide(L)'
;MKKAIQILLIIILVSVISMIVVFVFNPFDLRTKFISSMINSYLSGTIENYSPLDSNSGGGTVIENNESSADKHPLLNEEQEKTLENYGVDVSQLPSSITPGMGECFIEKLGQKRADEIVGGATPSAMEIFKTRSCLGQ
;
A
#
# COMPACT_ATOMS: atom_id res chain seq x y z
N MET A 1 -8.82 -36.00 -25.91
CA MET A 1 -7.70 -35.03 -25.90
C MET A 1 -8.10 -33.63 -26.36
N LYS A 2 -8.69 -33.42 -27.56
CA LYS A 2 -9.12 -32.09 -28.04
C LYS A 2 -10.08 -31.35 -27.07
N LYS A 3 -11.07 -32.06 -26.51
CA LYS A 3 -12.03 -31.51 -25.53
C LYS A 3 -11.37 -31.11 -24.20
N ALA A 4 -10.35 -31.85 -23.75
CA ALA A 4 -9.63 -31.54 -22.51
C ALA A 4 -8.75 -30.30 -22.66
N ILE A 5 -8.06 -30.17 -23.81
CA ILE A 5 -7.27 -28.97 -24.14
C ILE A 5 -8.20 -27.75 -24.25
N GLN A 6 -9.36 -27.89 -24.88
CA GLN A 6 -10.34 -26.82 -24.99
C GLN A 6 -10.88 -26.37 -23.62
N ILE A 7 -11.17 -27.31 -22.71
CA ILE A 7 -11.60 -26.99 -21.34
C ILE A 7 -10.47 -26.27 -20.58
N LEU A 8 -9.23 -26.73 -20.68
CA LEU A 8 -8.08 -26.08 -20.04
C LEU A 8 -7.90 -24.63 -20.54
N LEU A 9 -8.01 -24.39 -21.85
CA LEU A 9 -7.90 -23.04 -22.42
C LEU A 9 -9.03 -22.12 -21.94
N ILE A 10 -10.26 -22.64 -21.80
CA ILE A 10 -11.39 -21.89 -21.25
C ILE A 10 -11.14 -21.53 -19.78
N ILE A 11 -10.62 -22.47 -18.97
CA ILE A 11 -10.29 -22.21 -17.56
C ILE A 11 -9.22 -21.12 -17.44
N ILE A 12 -8.16 -21.20 -18.24
CA ILE A 12 -7.10 -20.18 -18.26
C ILE A 12 -7.67 -18.82 -18.68
N LEU A 13 -8.50 -18.77 -19.73
CA LEU A 13 -9.14 -17.54 -20.18
C LEU A 13 -10.01 -16.91 -19.08
N VAL A 14 -10.85 -17.72 -18.42
CA VAL A 14 -11.70 -17.27 -17.32
C VAL A 14 -10.86 -16.78 -16.13
N SER A 15 -9.77 -17.47 -15.81
CA SER A 15 -8.84 -17.06 -14.75
C SER A 15 -8.20 -15.70 -15.05
N VAL A 16 -7.75 -15.47 -16.29
CA VAL A 16 -7.18 -14.18 -16.71
C VAL A 16 -8.23 -13.07 -16.67
N ILE A 17 -9.44 -13.31 -17.18
CA ILE A 17 -10.53 -12.33 -17.14
C ILE A 17 -10.89 -11.98 -15.69
N SER A 18 -10.99 -13.00 -14.82
CA SER A 18 -11.24 -12.79 -13.40
C SER A 18 -10.14 -11.92 -12.76
N MET A 19 -8.88 -12.16 -13.08
CA MET A 19 -7.75 -11.36 -12.58
C MET A 19 -7.84 -9.90 -13.04
N ILE A 20 -8.22 -9.65 -14.29
CA ILE A 20 -8.45 -8.29 -14.83
C ILE A 20 -9.60 -7.61 -14.09
N VAL A 21 -10.73 -8.29 -13.90
CA VAL A 21 -11.88 -7.74 -13.17
C VAL A 21 -11.49 -7.38 -11.74
N VAL A 22 -10.74 -8.25 -11.06
CA VAL A 22 -10.24 -7.96 -9.71
C VAL A 22 -9.34 -6.72 -9.70
N PHE A 23 -8.47 -6.59 -10.70
CA PHE A 23 -7.53 -5.48 -10.79
C PHE A 23 -8.20 -4.13 -11.11
N VAL A 24 -9.18 -4.13 -12.02
CA VAL A 24 -9.86 -2.90 -12.49
C VAL A 24 -10.95 -2.46 -11.54
N PHE A 25 -11.82 -3.37 -11.11
CA PHE A 25 -13.01 -3.02 -10.32
C PHE A 25 -12.81 -3.15 -8.82
N ASN A 26 -11.69 -3.71 -8.36
CA ASN A 26 -11.42 -3.99 -6.94
C ASN A 26 -12.64 -4.58 -6.20
N PRO A 27 -13.30 -5.63 -6.73
CA PRO A 27 -14.46 -6.22 -6.08
C PRO A 27 -14.06 -6.70 -4.68
N PHE A 28 -14.87 -6.36 -3.68
CA PHE A 28 -14.65 -6.69 -2.26
C PHE A 28 -13.34 -6.14 -1.66
N ASP A 29 -12.81 -5.04 -2.21
CA ASP A 29 -11.57 -4.40 -1.77
C ASP A 29 -10.36 -5.34 -1.75
N LEU A 30 -10.37 -6.39 -2.57
CA LEU A 30 -9.35 -7.43 -2.60
C LEU A 30 -7.94 -6.87 -2.89
N ARG A 31 -7.83 -5.86 -3.77
CA ARG A 31 -6.58 -5.17 -4.06
C ARG A 31 -6.07 -4.44 -2.83
N THR A 32 -6.94 -3.71 -2.14
CA THR A 32 -6.62 -2.94 -0.93
C THR A 32 -6.19 -3.88 0.19
N LYS A 33 -6.93 -4.97 0.41
CA LYS A 33 -6.59 -6.00 1.42
C LYS A 33 -5.26 -6.70 1.11
N PHE A 34 -5.00 -6.99 -0.16
CA PHE A 34 -3.73 -7.59 -0.57
C PHE A 34 -2.55 -6.64 -0.29
N ILE A 35 -2.68 -5.35 -0.67
CA ILE A 35 -1.66 -4.33 -0.41
C ILE A 35 -1.47 -4.13 1.11
N SER A 36 -2.57 -4.00 1.85
CA SER A 36 -2.59 -3.87 3.31
C SER A 36 -1.85 -5.03 3.98
N SER A 37 -2.19 -6.27 3.63
CA SER A 37 -1.53 -7.47 4.17
C SER A 37 -0.04 -7.44 3.89
N MET A 38 0.36 -7.01 2.69
CA MET A 38 1.76 -6.95 2.31
C MET A 38 2.55 -5.89 3.07
N ILE A 39 2.02 -4.67 3.19
CA ILE A 39 2.67 -3.56 3.90
C ILE A 39 2.80 -3.93 5.38
N ASN A 40 1.69 -4.34 6.01
CA ASN A 40 1.69 -4.70 7.42
C ASN A 40 2.61 -5.88 7.74
N SER A 41 2.67 -6.90 6.88
CA SER A 41 3.63 -7.99 7.02
C SER A 41 5.08 -7.52 6.98
N TYR A 42 5.40 -6.49 6.19
CA TYR A 42 6.75 -5.94 6.10
C TYR A 42 7.08 -5.06 7.32
N LEU A 43 6.15 -4.18 7.71
CA LEU A 43 6.33 -3.28 8.86
C LEU A 43 6.46 -4.06 10.17
N SER A 44 5.63 -5.10 10.40
CA SER A 44 5.77 -5.99 11.57
C SER A 44 7.12 -6.72 11.64
N GLY A 45 7.80 -6.90 10.50
CA GLY A 45 9.13 -7.50 10.46
C GLY A 45 10.28 -6.50 10.56
N THR A 46 10.02 -5.20 10.40
CA THR A 46 11.05 -4.15 10.29
C THR A 46 11.03 -3.20 11.48
N ILE A 47 9.84 -2.90 12.01
CA ILE A 47 9.63 -2.00 13.14
C ILE A 47 9.34 -2.83 14.39
N GLU A 48 10.11 -2.61 15.44
CA GLU A 48 9.93 -3.30 16.72
C GLU A 48 8.59 -2.90 17.36
N ASN A 49 7.83 -3.88 17.84
CA ASN A 49 6.51 -3.69 18.46
C ASN A 49 5.43 -3.08 17.54
N TYR A 50 5.62 -3.13 16.22
CA TYR A 50 4.61 -2.66 15.28
C TYR A 50 3.36 -3.54 15.28
N SER A 51 2.19 -2.91 15.47
CA SER A 51 0.88 -3.52 15.31
C SER A 51 0.07 -2.76 14.25
N PRO A 52 -0.50 -3.46 13.25
CA PRO A 52 -1.43 -2.85 12.30
C PRO A 52 -2.62 -2.18 13.00
N LEU A 53 -3.21 -1.18 12.34
CA LEU A 53 -4.52 -0.66 12.73
C LEU A 53 -5.57 -1.77 12.58
N ASP A 54 -6.42 -1.94 13.60
CA ASP A 54 -7.49 -2.94 13.60
C ASP A 54 -8.48 -2.68 12.45
N SER A 55 -8.32 -3.42 11.36
CA SER A 55 -9.16 -3.33 10.17
C SER A 55 -10.48 -4.09 10.34
N ASN A 56 -11.30 -3.69 11.32
CA ASN A 56 -12.75 -3.97 11.28
C ASN A 56 -13.53 -2.92 10.46
N SER A 57 -12.87 -1.90 9.91
CA SER A 57 -13.46 -0.91 8.99
C SER A 57 -13.37 -1.33 7.52
N GLY A 58 -13.76 -2.58 7.24
CA GLY A 58 -14.01 -3.06 5.89
C GLY A 58 -15.49 -2.91 5.54
N GLY A 59 -15.96 -1.69 5.33
CA GLY A 59 -17.35 -1.44 4.95
C GLY A 59 -17.59 0.03 4.68
N GLY A 60 -17.82 0.37 3.42
CA GLY A 60 -18.01 1.74 2.96
C GLY A 60 -18.97 2.54 3.83
N THR A 61 -18.42 3.56 4.48
CA THR A 61 -19.07 4.82 4.74
C THR A 61 -17.96 5.85 4.68
N VAL A 62 -18.01 6.73 3.67
CA VAL A 62 -17.33 8.02 3.73
C VAL A 62 -18.02 8.76 4.88
N ILE A 63 -17.54 8.56 6.10
CA ILE A 63 -17.83 9.53 7.15
C ILE A 63 -16.80 10.62 6.93
N GLU A 64 -17.26 11.67 6.25
CA GLU A 64 -16.66 12.99 6.23
C GLU A 64 -16.73 13.57 7.66
N ASN A 65 -15.97 12.98 8.57
CA ASN A 65 -15.69 13.62 9.83
C ASN A 65 -14.63 14.68 9.54
N ASN A 66 -15.10 15.92 9.41
CA ASN A 66 -14.35 17.14 9.70
C ASN A 66 -13.93 17.14 11.19
N GLU A 67 -13.25 16.09 11.65
CA GLU A 67 -12.33 16.23 12.77
C GLU A 67 -11.04 16.69 12.14
N SER A 68 -10.58 17.88 12.52
CA SER A 68 -9.20 18.31 12.31
C SER A 68 -8.32 17.17 12.80
N SER A 69 -7.85 16.33 11.88
CA SER A 69 -6.99 15.19 12.18
C SER A 69 -5.77 15.79 12.84
N ALA A 70 -5.61 15.55 14.13
CA ALA A 70 -4.36 15.89 14.78
C ALA A 70 -3.28 15.14 13.99
N ASP A 71 -2.31 15.87 13.44
CA ASP A 71 -1.15 15.32 12.75
C ASP A 71 -0.59 14.16 13.58
N LYS A 72 -0.64 12.95 13.00
CA LYS A 72 -0.25 11.72 13.69
C LYS A 72 1.19 11.35 13.35
N HIS A 73 1.77 11.95 12.31
CA HIS A 73 3.11 11.66 11.86
C HIS A 73 3.82 12.87 11.21
N PRO A 74 4.95 13.33 11.77
CA PRO A 74 5.57 14.62 11.42
C PRO A 74 6.18 14.69 10.01
N LEU A 75 6.31 13.56 9.31
CA LEU A 75 6.88 13.48 7.96
C LEU A 75 5.83 13.23 6.87
N LEU A 76 4.56 13.08 7.23
CA LEU A 76 3.48 12.79 6.30
C LEU A 76 2.51 13.97 6.27
N ASN A 77 1.89 14.19 5.11
CA ASN A 77 0.73 15.08 5.04
C ASN A 77 -0.57 14.28 5.32
N GLU A 78 -1.67 14.99 5.51
CA GLU A 78 -2.98 14.40 5.81
C GLU A 78 -3.43 13.37 4.75
N GLU A 79 -3.19 13.62 3.46
CA GLU A 79 -3.56 12.71 2.38
C GLU A 79 -2.76 11.40 2.43
N GLN A 80 -1.46 11.49 2.76
CA GLN A 80 -0.57 10.35 2.91
C GLN A 80 -0.92 9.54 4.16
N GLU A 81 -1.22 10.20 5.28
CA GLU A 81 -1.69 9.54 6.49
C GLU A 81 -2.95 8.74 6.21
N LYS A 82 -3.98 9.40 5.66
CA LYS A 82 -5.25 8.77 5.32
C LYS A 82 -5.09 7.60 4.36
N THR A 83 -4.18 7.72 3.39
CA THR A 83 -3.90 6.63 2.46
C THR A 83 -3.31 5.41 3.16
N LEU A 84 -2.36 5.61 4.06
CA LEU A 84 -1.72 4.53 4.83
C LEU A 84 -2.70 3.90 5.83
N GLU A 85 -3.52 4.72 6.50
CA GLU A 85 -4.58 4.23 7.40
C GLU A 85 -5.64 3.40 6.65
N ASN A 86 -6.00 3.79 5.42
CA ASN A 86 -6.86 2.97 4.55
C ASN A 86 -6.23 1.62 4.17
N TYR A 87 -4.90 1.52 4.22
CA TYR A 87 -4.17 0.26 4.11
C TYR A 87 -3.95 -0.43 5.46
N GLY A 88 -4.57 0.05 6.54
CA GLY A 88 -4.45 -0.52 7.89
C GLY A 88 -3.09 -0.28 8.53
N VAL A 89 -2.34 0.73 8.09
CA VAL A 89 -1.04 1.10 8.67
C VAL A 89 -1.23 2.11 9.78
N ASP A 90 -0.75 1.80 10.97
CA ASP A 90 -0.70 2.78 12.06
C ASP A 90 0.46 3.77 11.81
N VAL A 91 0.11 4.97 11.34
CA VAL A 91 1.08 6.01 10.99
C VAL A 91 1.84 6.53 12.21
N SER A 92 1.27 6.43 13.42
CA SER A 92 1.93 6.90 14.65
C SER A 92 3.10 6.00 15.07
N GLN A 93 3.15 4.78 14.56
CA GLN A 93 4.20 3.80 14.83
C GLN A 93 5.31 3.82 13.77
N LEU A 94 5.19 4.67 12.74
CA LEU A 94 6.22 4.80 11.71
C LEU A 94 7.43 5.59 12.24
N PRO A 95 8.64 5.34 11.71
CA PRO A 95 9.82 6.11 12.07
C PRO A 95 9.64 7.59 11.72
N SER A 96 9.79 8.46 12.74
CA SER A 96 9.70 9.91 12.59
C SER A 96 10.99 10.57 12.08
N SER A 97 12.00 9.77 11.72
CA SER A 97 13.26 10.23 11.15
C SER A 97 13.70 9.33 10.00
N ILE A 98 14.32 9.93 8.99
CA ILE A 98 14.82 9.24 7.80
C ILE A 98 16.35 9.21 7.87
N THR A 99 16.94 8.03 7.75
CA THR A 99 18.39 7.88 7.63
C THR A 99 18.85 8.34 6.24
N PRO A 100 20.12 8.77 6.06
CA PRO A 100 20.66 9.03 4.73
C PRO A 100 20.51 7.82 3.80
N GLY A 101 20.69 6.60 4.32
CA GLY A 101 20.55 5.35 3.57
C GLY A 101 19.13 5.10 3.06
N MET A 102 18.11 5.38 3.88
CA MET A 102 16.71 5.37 3.44
C MET A 102 16.47 6.31 2.26
N GLY A 103 16.99 7.54 2.34
CA GLY A 103 16.85 8.56 1.30
C GLY A 103 17.52 8.17 -0.02
N GLU A 104 18.77 7.71 0.04
CA GLU A 104 19.51 7.23 -1.13
C GLU A 104 18.84 6.04 -1.79
N CYS A 105 18.40 5.04 -1.01
CA CYS A 105 17.64 3.90 -1.52
C CYS A 105 16.33 4.33 -2.19
N PHE A 106 15.61 5.28 -1.58
CA PHE A 106 14.35 5.77 -2.13
C PHE A 106 14.54 6.45 -3.49
N ILE A 107 15.57 7.31 -3.59
CA ILE A 107 15.96 7.97 -4.84
C ILE A 107 16.45 6.95 -5.89
N GLU A 108 17.20 5.92 -5.50
CA GLU A 108 17.65 4.86 -6.40
C GLU A 108 16.46 4.10 -7.02
N LYS A 109 15.44 3.77 -6.22
CA LYS A 109 14.30 2.96 -6.68
C LYS A 109 13.28 3.74 -7.51
N LEU A 110 13.09 5.03 -7.22
CA LEU A 110 12.06 5.87 -7.87
C LEU A 110 12.63 6.89 -8.86
N GLY A 111 13.89 7.26 -8.71
CA GLY A 111 14.50 8.42 -9.34
C GLY A 111 14.19 9.72 -8.58
N GLN A 112 15.12 10.67 -8.65
CA GLN A 112 15.07 11.94 -7.92
C GLN A 112 13.74 12.67 -8.10
N LYS A 113 13.30 12.87 -9.36
CA LYS A 113 12.07 13.61 -9.66
C LYS A 113 10.86 13.03 -8.93
N ARG A 114 10.69 11.70 -8.96
CA ARG A 114 9.53 11.05 -8.38
C ARG A 114 9.63 10.99 -6.85
N ALA A 115 10.85 10.85 -6.32
CA ALA A 115 11.10 10.97 -4.89
C ALA A 115 10.70 12.37 -4.38
N ASP A 116 11.10 13.44 -5.07
CA ASP A 116 10.76 14.82 -4.71
C ASP A 116 9.24 15.06 -4.76
N GLU A 117 8.53 14.51 -5.74
CA GLU A 117 7.07 14.59 -5.82
C GLU A 117 6.40 13.94 -4.59
N ILE A 118 6.86 12.76 -4.16
CA ILE A 118 6.29 12.02 -3.03
C ILE A 118 6.64 12.72 -1.70
N VAL A 119 7.86 13.21 -1.56
CA VAL A 119 8.27 14.03 -0.40
C VAL A 119 7.46 15.33 -0.35
N GLY A 120 7.14 15.90 -1.51
CA GLY A 120 6.25 17.05 -1.65
C GLY A 120 4.77 16.75 -1.39
N GLY A 121 4.41 15.50 -1.07
CA GLY A 121 3.06 15.11 -0.67
C GLY A 121 2.28 14.28 -1.68
N ALA A 122 2.86 13.94 -2.84
CA ALA A 122 2.17 13.09 -3.79
C ALA A 122 1.95 11.68 -3.22
N THR A 123 0.77 11.11 -3.46
CA THR A 123 0.46 9.73 -3.07
C THR A 123 1.29 8.76 -3.92
N PRO A 124 2.06 7.85 -3.29
CA PRO A 124 2.76 6.79 -4.01
C PRO A 124 1.78 5.74 -4.52
N SER A 125 2.07 5.17 -5.69
CA SER A 125 1.34 4.02 -6.21
C SER A 125 1.74 2.74 -5.46
N ALA A 126 0.89 1.72 -5.52
CA ALA A 126 1.17 0.41 -4.92
C ALA A 126 2.50 -0.22 -5.39
N MET A 127 2.87 0.00 -6.66
CA MET A 127 4.14 -0.49 -7.20
C MET A 127 5.33 0.27 -6.62
N GLU A 128 5.19 1.57 -6.36
CA GLU A 128 6.25 2.38 -5.75
C GLU A 128 6.48 1.95 -4.30
N ILE A 129 5.40 1.79 -3.51
CA ILE A 129 5.45 1.25 -2.15
C ILE A 129 6.15 -0.12 -2.14
N PHE A 130 5.80 -1.00 -3.09
CA PHE A 130 6.42 -2.31 -3.21
C PHE A 130 7.94 -2.22 -3.48
N LYS A 131 8.36 -1.32 -4.38
CA LYS A 131 9.76 -1.16 -4.76
C LYS A 131 10.60 -0.58 -3.63
N THR A 132 10.02 0.33 -2.86
CA THR A 132 10.75 1.09 -1.82
C THR A 132 10.66 0.44 -0.44
N ARG A 133 9.87 -0.62 -0.27
CA ARG A 133 9.72 -1.30 1.04
C ARG A 133 11.07 -1.60 1.69
N SER A 134 12.05 -2.11 0.93
CA SER A 134 13.37 -2.48 1.45
C SER A 134 14.21 -1.30 1.95
N CYS A 135 13.82 -0.05 1.65
CA CYS A 135 14.56 1.13 2.06
C CYS A 135 14.36 1.45 3.55
N LEU A 136 13.24 1.03 4.17
CA LEU A 136 12.92 1.32 5.58
C LEU A 136 13.87 0.65 6.60
N GLY A 137 14.72 -0.27 6.17
CA GLY A 137 15.72 -0.92 7.02
C GLY A 137 17.17 -0.54 6.69
N GLN A 138 17.40 0.51 5.89
CA GLN A 138 18.73 0.96 5.45
C GLN A 138 19.25 2.18 6.22
#